data_AF-A0A931LKV3-F1
#
_entry.id   AF-A0A931LKV3-F1
#
_cell.length_a   1.000
_cell.length_b   1.000
_cell.length_c   1.000
_cell.angle_alpha   90.00
_cell.angle_beta   90.00
_cell.angle_gamma   90.00
#
_symmetry.space_group_name_H-M   'P 1'
#
loop_
_entity.id
_entity.type
_entity.pdbx_description
1 polymer ?
#
loop_
_entity_poly.entity_id
_entity_poly.type
_entity_poly.pdbx_seq_one_letter_code
_entity_poly.pdbx_strand_id
1 'polypeptide(L)'
;MTTRVGTVNVETTRVKIEERPMGGLTFDWAVVGFSAWFLGGLYLDGWAHNHVAQLETFFTPWHAVFYSGYFAVAGFLAFSMWRHHNKGHLWTRSLPEGYQLTMLGVPIFFLGGIGDMIWHIVFGIERNLEALFSPTHLILATGIALIVSGPLRAAWHRSPSKGWSGLLPMLLSLTFLLSLLTFMTQFAHPVAEPWIAQKISKAQIHSAIYTMNASGAAQTRLTHLPESEETSPVLSPDGSKIAFASNRDGNIEVYLINADGTGLVNLTNNQANDYQPTWSPDGKQIAFVSERDENAEIYVMNADGSNPINISNNPGMEESFPSWAQNKIAFSSTGHSILSQDVASFDAREFGQIIGMLSILLQVGLLMGLVLLAVRRWPLPFGSLTLIFLLNAVLMITQSDDDTLRALPQALMFGGIAGLFADLLLWQLRPSLQRLWAYRVFAFTAPLALYGVYFAMLQLSKGISWTVHLWTGALVLTGVVGFLLSYTVLH
;
A
#
# COMPACT_ATOMS: atom_id res chain seq x y z
N MET A 1 1.34 -89.80 32.34
CA MET A 1 1.59 -88.38 32.69
C MET A 1 1.74 -87.59 31.40
N THR A 2 0.65 -86.95 30.95
CA THR A 2 0.60 -86.08 29.77
C THR A 2 0.90 -84.65 30.21
N THR A 3 2.09 -84.15 29.90
CA THR A 3 2.49 -82.76 30.15
C THR A 3 1.88 -81.84 29.10
N ARG A 4 0.94 -81.00 29.53
CA ARG A 4 0.40 -79.88 28.74
C ARG A 4 1.51 -78.85 28.54
N VAL A 5 1.91 -78.64 27.29
CA VAL A 5 2.67 -77.45 26.88
C VAL A 5 1.70 -76.29 26.84
N GLY A 6 1.85 -75.35 27.78
CA GLY A 6 1.08 -74.12 27.80
C GLY A 6 1.47 -73.23 26.61
N THR A 7 0.54 -72.99 25.72
CA THR A 7 0.64 -71.90 24.73
C THR A 7 0.59 -70.58 25.50
N VAL A 8 1.74 -69.93 25.63
CA VAL A 8 1.81 -68.53 26.05
C VAL A 8 1.22 -67.70 24.91
N ASN A 9 -0.02 -67.24 25.09
CA ASN A 9 -0.54 -66.15 24.29
C ASN A 9 0.26 -64.90 24.66
N VAL A 10 1.26 -64.59 23.83
CA VAL A 10 1.82 -63.24 23.80
C VAL A 10 0.74 -62.36 23.21
N GLU A 11 -0.07 -61.76 24.08
CA GLU A 11 -0.86 -60.59 23.73
C GLU A 11 0.14 -59.56 23.21
N THR A 12 0.23 -59.43 21.89
CA THR A 12 0.87 -58.27 21.28
C THR A 12 -0.03 -57.08 21.58
N THR A 13 0.15 -56.47 22.75
CA THR A 13 -0.22 -55.08 23.00
C THR A 13 0.68 -54.24 22.09
N ARG A 14 0.40 -54.30 20.78
CA ARG A 14 1.08 -53.52 19.75
C ARG A 14 0.91 -52.07 20.17
N VAL A 15 2.05 -51.47 20.49
CA VAL A 15 2.28 -50.04 20.61
C VAL A 15 1.60 -49.34 19.43
N LYS A 16 0.36 -48.88 19.63
CA LYS A 16 -0.37 -48.00 18.71
C LYS A 16 0.07 -46.53 18.89
N ILE A 17 1.12 -46.28 19.69
CA ILE A 17 1.30 -45.04 20.45
C ILE A 17 2.28 -44.05 19.78
N GLU A 18 2.99 -44.45 18.73
CA GLU A 18 3.96 -43.55 18.07
C GLU A 18 3.44 -42.84 16.82
N GLU A 19 2.41 -43.35 16.15
CA GLU A 19 1.93 -42.76 14.91
C GLU A 19 1.03 -41.54 15.15
N ARG A 20 1.21 -40.48 14.35
CA ARG A 20 0.34 -39.29 14.37
C ARG A 20 -1.05 -39.67 13.88
N PRO A 21 -2.12 -39.02 14.37
CA PRO A 21 -3.45 -39.20 13.82
C PRO A 21 -3.43 -38.82 12.34
N MET A 22 -3.98 -39.68 11.48
CA MET A 22 -4.10 -39.39 10.05
C MET A 22 -4.99 -38.16 9.85
N GLY A 23 -4.39 -37.06 9.40
CA GLY A 23 -5.13 -35.87 8.97
C GLY A 23 -5.76 -36.12 7.62
N GLY A 24 -7.09 -36.09 7.56
CA GLY A 24 -7.85 -36.12 6.32
C GLY A 24 -8.27 -34.72 5.87
N LEU A 25 -8.78 -34.64 4.64
CA LEU A 25 -9.31 -33.39 4.06
C LEU A 25 -10.39 -32.74 4.94
N THR A 26 -11.16 -33.53 5.69
CA THR A 26 -12.16 -33.02 6.64
C THR A 26 -11.54 -32.14 7.73
N PHE A 27 -10.36 -32.50 8.24
CA PHE A 27 -9.65 -31.71 9.24
C PHE A 27 -9.16 -30.39 8.62
N ASP A 28 -8.61 -30.47 7.41
CA ASP A 28 -8.14 -29.29 6.69
C ASP A 28 -9.28 -28.32 6.42
N TRP A 29 -10.44 -28.82 6.00
CA TRP A 29 -11.64 -28.01 5.77
C TRP A 29 -12.11 -27.30 7.03
N ALA A 30 -12.08 -27.97 8.18
CA ALA A 30 -12.41 -27.33 9.46
C ALA A 30 -11.44 -26.18 9.75
N VAL A 31 -10.13 -26.40 9.62
CA VAL A 31 -9.15 -25.34 9.86
C VAL A 31 -9.27 -24.20 8.84
N VAL A 32 -9.55 -24.49 7.57
CA VAL A 32 -9.81 -23.48 6.54
C VAL A 32 -11.03 -22.63 6.91
N GLY A 33 -12.13 -23.24 7.37
CA GLY A 33 -13.33 -22.52 7.78
C GLY A 33 -13.06 -21.56 8.94
N PHE A 34 -12.37 -22.02 9.98
CA PHE A 34 -12.01 -21.15 11.10
C PHE A 34 -10.95 -20.10 10.72
N SER A 35 -10.02 -20.43 9.82
CA SER A 35 -9.02 -19.48 9.29
C SER A 35 -9.67 -18.40 8.42
N ALA A 36 -10.75 -18.73 7.70
CA ALA A 36 -11.52 -17.77 6.92
C ALA A 36 -12.23 -16.77 7.83
N TRP A 37 -12.80 -17.21 8.95
CA TRP A 37 -13.32 -16.31 9.97
C TRP A 37 -12.19 -15.44 10.52
N PHE A 38 -11.08 -16.05 10.92
CA PHE A 38 -9.97 -15.33 11.51
C PHE A 38 -9.40 -14.23 10.59
N LEU A 39 -9.11 -14.55 9.33
CA LEU A 39 -8.66 -13.53 8.36
C LEU A 39 -9.75 -12.58 7.93
N GLY A 40 -11.00 -13.03 7.80
CA GLY A 40 -12.12 -12.13 7.53
C GLY A 40 -12.27 -11.07 8.62
N GLY A 41 -12.06 -11.46 9.87
CA GLY A 41 -12.00 -10.54 11.01
C GLY A 41 -10.82 -9.58 10.94
N LEU A 42 -9.62 -10.05 10.56
CA LEU A 42 -8.45 -9.17 10.34
C LEU A 42 -8.74 -8.09 9.29
N TYR A 43 -9.34 -8.48 8.16
CA TYR A 43 -9.67 -7.54 7.09
C TYR A 43 -10.79 -6.58 7.46
N LEU A 44 -11.78 -7.03 8.23
CA LEU A 44 -12.82 -6.18 8.78
C LEU A 44 -12.24 -5.14 9.75
N ASP A 45 -11.30 -5.57 10.59
CA ASP A 45 -10.62 -4.71 11.55
C ASP A 45 -9.73 -3.68 10.85
N GLY A 46 -8.91 -4.11 9.88
CA GLY A 46 -8.12 -3.21 9.04
C GLY A 46 -8.97 -2.23 8.23
N TRP A 47 -10.10 -2.69 7.68
CA TRP A 47 -11.05 -1.80 7.00
C TRP A 47 -11.51 -0.68 7.93
N ALA A 48 -11.83 -1.01 9.18
CA ALA A 48 -12.29 -0.02 10.11
C ALA A 48 -11.20 0.98 10.52
N HIS A 49 -9.96 0.53 10.70
CA HIS A 49 -8.83 1.42 10.93
C HIS A 49 -8.63 2.44 9.79
N ASN A 50 -8.94 2.05 8.55
CA ASN A 50 -8.81 2.93 7.39
C ASN A 50 -10.05 3.83 7.18
N HIS A 51 -11.26 3.40 7.57
CA HIS A 51 -12.52 4.06 7.16
C HIS A 51 -13.34 4.66 8.30
N VAL A 52 -13.11 4.26 9.55
CA VAL A 52 -13.89 4.73 10.70
C VAL A 52 -13.10 5.78 11.46
N ALA A 53 -13.62 7.01 11.48
CA ALA A 53 -13.02 8.11 12.23
C ALA A 53 -13.05 7.83 13.74
N GLN A 54 -11.95 8.14 14.45
CA GLN A 54 -11.83 8.13 15.92
C GLN A 54 -11.91 6.75 16.59
N LEU A 55 -11.13 5.78 16.10
CA LEU A 55 -10.84 4.56 16.86
C LEU A 55 -9.79 4.86 17.94
N GLU A 56 -10.25 5.24 19.14
CA GLU A 56 -9.41 5.69 20.26
C GLU A 56 -9.06 4.55 21.25
N THR A 57 -9.46 3.29 20.99
CA THR A 57 -9.29 2.18 21.93
C THR A 57 -9.06 0.84 21.24
N PHE A 58 -8.30 -0.04 21.89
CA PHE A 58 -8.10 -1.43 21.49
C PHE A 58 -9.39 -2.28 21.53
N PHE A 59 -10.34 -1.94 22.41
CA PHE A 59 -11.56 -2.71 22.59
C PHE A 59 -12.66 -2.26 21.63
N THR A 60 -12.59 -2.74 20.40
CA THR A 60 -13.56 -2.43 19.34
C THR A 60 -14.39 -3.67 18.98
N PRO A 61 -15.60 -3.49 18.42
CA PRO A 61 -16.37 -4.62 17.89
C PRO A 61 -15.62 -5.40 16.80
N TRP A 62 -14.71 -4.77 16.06
CA TRP A 62 -13.98 -5.39 14.96
C TRP A 62 -12.80 -6.22 15.44
N HIS A 63 -12.09 -5.73 16.45
CA HIS A 63 -11.16 -6.55 17.23
C HIS A 63 -11.90 -7.76 17.82
N ALA A 64 -13.11 -7.58 18.38
CA ALA A 64 -13.88 -8.71 18.92
C ALA A 64 -14.17 -9.77 17.86
N VAL A 65 -14.55 -9.37 16.63
CA VAL A 65 -14.74 -10.31 15.50
C VAL A 65 -13.42 -11.00 15.14
N PHE A 66 -12.32 -10.24 15.02
CA PHE A 66 -11.00 -10.77 14.71
C PHE A 66 -10.53 -11.82 15.74
N TYR A 67 -10.53 -11.47 17.02
CA TYR A 67 -10.10 -12.36 18.09
C TYR A 67 -11.07 -13.55 18.30
N SER A 68 -12.36 -13.40 18.01
CA SER A 68 -13.29 -14.53 18.05
C SER A 68 -12.94 -15.61 17.01
N GLY A 69 -12.50 -15.20 15.82
CA GLY A 69 -11.99 -16.13 14.80
C GLY A 69 -10.72 -16.85 15.27
N TYR A 70 -9.80 -16.14 15.94
CA TYR A 70 -8.64 -16.75 16.59
C TYR A 70 -9.05 -17.81 17.62
N PHE A 71 -9.95 -17.47 18.55
CA PHE A 71 -10.40 -18.40 19.59
C PHE A 71 -11.13 -19.61 19.00
N ALA A 72 -11.84 -19.45 17.89
CA ALA A 72 -12.47 -20.57 17.18
C ALA A 72 -11.42 -21.56 16.63
N VAL A 73 -10.36 -21.06 15.97
CA VAL A 73 -9.26 -21.93 15.51
C VAL A 73 -8.55 -22.59 16.68
N ALA A 74 -8.17 -21.81 17.70
CA ALA A 74 -7.44 -22.30 18.87
C ALA A 74 -8.25 -23.36 19.65
N GLY A 75 -9.54 -23.10 19.85
CA GLY A 75 -10.46 -24.03 20.52
C GLY A 75 -10.64 -25.33 19.74
N PHE A 76 -10.77 -25.26 18.42
CA PHE A 76 -10.84 -26.45 17.57
C PHE A 76 -9.57 -27.31 17.66
N LEU A 77 -8.39 -26.67 17.61
CA LEU A 77 -7.11 -27.36 17.74
C LEU A 77 -6.94 -27.99 19.12
N ALA A 78 -7.26 -27.25 20.18
CA ALA A 78 -7.19 -27.73 21.57
C ALA A 78 -8.14 -28.92 21.79
N PHE A 79 -9.38 -28.83 21.31
CA PHE A 79 -10.36 -29.91 21.39
C PHE A 79 -9.88 -31.16 20.62
N SER A 80 -9.34 -30.97 19.42
CA SER A 80 -8.79 -32.07 18.61
C SER A 80 -7.61 -32.74 19.31
N MET A 81 -6.72 -31.93 19.89
CA MET A 81 -5.55 -32.38 20.63
C MET A 81 -5.95 -33.18 21.88
N TRP A 82 -6.91 -32.68 22.66
CA TRP A 82 -7.49 -33.36 23.82
C TRP A 82 -8.15 -34.68 23.43
N ARG A 83 -8.97 -34.68 22.36
CA ARG A 83 -9.64 -35.88 21.85
C ARG A 83 -8.63 -36.95 21.42
N HIS A 84 -7.55 -36.58 20.75
CA HIS A 84 -6.50 -37.53 20.35
C HIS A 84 -5.63 -37.97 21.52
N HIS A 85 -5.35 -37.08 22.47
CA HIS A 85 -4.63 -37.44 23.68
C HIS A 85 -5.39 -38.49 24.51
N ASN A 86 -6.71 -38.31 24.67
CA ASN A 86 -7.58 -39.29 25.35
C ASN A 86 -7.67 -40.64 24.61
N LYS A 87 -7.25 -40.70 23.34
CA LYS A 87 -7.11 -41.94 22.56
C LYS A 87 -5.72 -42.58 22.67
N GLY A 88 -4.83 -42.01 23.48
CA GLY A 88 -3.49 -42.52 23.75
C GLY A 88 -2.37 -41.88 22.93
N HIS A 89 -2.62 -40.82 22.16
CA HIS A 89 -1.55 -40.09 21.46
C HIS A 89 -0.79 -39.16 22.42
N LEU A 90 0.53 -39.04 22.22
CA LEU A 90 1.34 -38.03 22.93
C LEU A 90 0.89 -36.62 22.55
N TRP A 91 0.86 -35.67 23.50
CA TRP A 91 0.49 -34.27 23.24
C TRP A 91 1.25 -33.66 22.04
N THR A 92 2.54 -33.92 21.91
CA THR A 92 3.39 -33.45 20.79
C THR A 92 3.04 -34.07 19.43
N ARG A 93 2.27 -35.15 19.41
CA ARG A 93 1.82 -35.89 18.22
C ARG A 93 0.29 -35.98 18.12
N SER A 94 -0.45 -35.23 18.94
CA SER A 94 -1.92 -35.25 18.96
C SER A 94 -2.56 -34.49 17.80
N LEU A 95 -1.78 -33.77 17.00
CA LEU A 95 -2.27 -33.13 15.77
C LEU A 95 -1.72 -33.82 14.52
N PRO A 96 -2.46 -33.79 13.41
CA PRO A 96 -1.99 -34.36 12.15
C PRO A 96 -0.65 -33.77 11.67
N GLU A 97 0.02 -34.49 10.77
CA GLU A 97 1.20 -33.94 10.09
C GLU A 97 0.88 -32.64 9.34
N GLY A 98 1.80 -31.68 9.42
CA GLY A 98 1.66 -30.33 8.87
C GLY A 98 1.16 -29.29 9.89
N TYR A 99 0.54 -29.72 10.99
CA TYR A 99 -0.07 -28.83 11.99
C TYR A 99 0.83 -28.54 13.20
N GLN A 100 2.06 -29.04 13.23
CA GLN A 100 3.01 -28.77 14.32
C GLN A 100 3.25 -27.28 14.50
N LEU A 101 3.51 -26.58 13.39
CA LEU A 101 3.73 -25.14 13.40
C LEU A 101 2.43 -24.35 13.64
N THR A 102 1.27 -24.88 13.23
CA THR A 102 -0.04 -24.28 13.58
C THR A 102 -0.21 -24.24 15.09
N MET A 103 0.17 -25.32 15.78
CA MET A 103 0.11 -25.38 17.25
C MET A 103 1.03 -24.35 17.91
N LEU A 104 2.21 -24.10 17.33
CA LEU A 104 3.13 -23.06 17.81
C LEU A 104 2.60 -21.64 17.52
N GLY A 105 1.90 -21.46 16.41
CA GLY A 105 1.31 -20.17 16.04
C GLY A 105 0.25 -19.66 17.04
N VAL A 106 -0.49 -20.57 17.70
CA VAL A 106 -1.52 -20.22 18.69
C VAL A 106 -0.95 -19.40 19.88
N PRO A 107 0.03 -19.90 20.66
CA PRO A 107 0.61 -19.13 21.75
C PRO A 107 1.40 -17.92 21.26
N ILE A 108 2.04 -17.97 20.09
CA ILE A 108 2.72 -16.80 19.50
C ILE A 108 1.71 -15.67 19.25
N PHE A 109 0.58 -15.96 18.62
CA PHE A 109 -0.47 -14.97 18.37
C PHE A 109 -1.06 -14.44 19.69
N PHE A 110 -1.34 -15.32 20.65
CA PHE A 110 -1.89 -14.91 21.95
C PHE A 110 -0.97 -13.92 22.68
N LEU A 111 0.32 -14.25 22.78
CA LEU A 111 1.31 -13.39 23.41
C LEU A 111 1.51 -12.11 22.61
N GLY A 112 1.50 -12.20 21.28
CA GLY A 112 1.50 -11.07 20.37
C GLY A 112 0.34 -10.12 20.68
N GLY A 113 -0.88 -10.63 20.85
CA GLY A 113 -2.07 -9.82 21.12
C GLY A 113 -2.09 -9.17 22.50
N ILE A 114 -1.53 -9.83 23.52
CA ILE A 114 -1.30 -9.19 24.82
C ILE A 114 -0.25 -8.08 24.68
N GLY A 115 0.84 -8.35 23.96
CA GLY A 115 1.88 -7.37 23.68
C GLY A 115 1.34 -6.16 22.94
N ASP A 116 0.51 -6.40 21.93
CA ASP A 116 -0.14 -5.39 21.09
C ASP A 116 -1.09 -4.48 21.88
N MET A 117 -1.93 -5.09 22.72
CA MET A 117 -2.78 -4.34 23.65
C MET A 117 -1.95 -3.44 24.57
N ILE A 118 -0.88 -3.98 25.17
CA ILE A 118 0.01 -3.20 26.04
C ILE A 118 0.70 -2.08 25.24
N TRP A 119 1.14 -2.39 24.03
CA TRP A 119 1.82 -1.45 23.14
C TRP A 119 0.92 -0.26 22.82
N HIS A 120 -0.33 -0.51 22.46
CA HIS A 120 -1.31 0.54 22.22
C HIS A 120 -1.64 1.38 23.46
N ILE A 121 -1.69 0.75 24.65
CA ILE A 121 -1.92 1.49 25.91
C ILE A 121 -0.74 2.41 26.26
N VAL A 122 0.50 1.99 25.96
CA VAL A 122 1.71 2.71 26.37
C VAL A 122 2.16 3.74 25.32
N PHE A 123 2.08 3.39 24.03
CA PHE A 123 2.64 4.18 22.93
C PHE A 123 1.59 4.76 21.97
N GLY A 124 0.32 4.36 22.11
CA GLY A 124 -0.76 4.75 21.21
C GLY A 124 -0.93 3.82 20.01
N ILE A 125 -1.87 4.15 19.12
CA ILE A 125 -2.19 3.36 17.94
C ILE A 125 -1.36 3.84 16.75
N GLU A 126 -0.51 2.96 16.22
CA GLU A 126 0.28 3.23 15.02
C GLU A 126 -0.61 3.40 13.78
N ARG A 127 -0.14 4.22 12.84
CA ARG A 127 -0.81 4.43 11.54
C ARG A 127 0.17 4.21 10.39
N ASN A 128 -0.36 3.83 9.23
CA ASN A 128 0.42 3.67 8.00
C ASN A 128 1.63 2.74 8.17
N LEU A 129 2.82 3.16 7.71
CA LEU A 129 4.05 2.37 7.76
C LEU A 129 4.47 1.96 9.18
N GLU A 130 4.14 2.75 10.20
CA GLU A 130 4.46 2.39 11.58
C GLU A 130 3.78 1.09 11.99
N ALA A 131 2.55 0.84 11.50
CA ALA A 131 1.84 -0.40 11.76
C ALA A 131 2.57 -1.62 11.14
N LEU A 132 3.17 -1.48 9.95
CA LEU A 132 3.94 -2.57 9.32
C LEU A 132 5.20 -2.92 10.12
N PHE A 133 5.88 -1.93 10.69
CA PHE A 133 7.12 -2.13 11.44
C PHE A 133 6.91 -2.34 12.94
N SER A 134 5.67 -2.28 13.42
CA SER A 134 5.35 -2.53 14.82
C SER A 134 5.76 -3.96 15.22
N PRO A 135 6.62 -4.11 16.25
CA PRO A 135 7.07 -5.43 16.68
C PRO A 135 5.93 -6.36 17.07
N THR A 136 4.85 -5.83 17.67
CA THR A 136 3.69 -6.62 18.10
C THR A 136 2.87 -7.11 16.92
N HIS A 137 2.63 -6.25 15.91
CA HIS A 137 2.01 -6.67 14.65
C HIS A 137 2.83 -7.73 13.92
N LEU A 138 4.16 -7.64 13.90
CA LEU A 138 5.01 -8.66 13.29
C LEU A 138 4.93 -10.02 14.01
N ILE A 139 4.81 -10.02 15.34
CA ILE A 139 4.58 -11.24 16.13
C ILE A 139 3.18 -11.81 15.84
N LEU A 140 2.15 -10.97 15.82
CA LEU A 140 0.79 -11.35 15.46
C LEU A 140 0.75 -11.96 14.06
N ALA A 141 1.28 -11.27 13.05
CA ALA A 141 1.37 -11.75 11.68
C ALA A 141 2.11 -13.09 11.58
N THR A 142 3.20 -13.26 12.34
CA THR A 142 3.90 -14.56 12.41
C THR A 142 2.99 -15.66 12.97
N GLY A 143 2.27 -15.38 14.05
CA GLY A 143 1.28 -16.30 14.62
C GLY A 143 0.18 -16.69 13.63
N ILE A 144 -0.41 -15.69 12.95
CA ILE A 144 -1.43 -15.91 11.91
C ILE A 144 -0.86 -16.76 10.77
N ALA A 145 0.32 -16.39 10.24
CA ALA A 145 0.96 -17.09 9.13
C ALA A 145 1.16 -18.56 9.45
N LEU A 146 1.66 -18.88 10.66
CA LEU A 146 1.83 -20.26 11.12
C LEU A 146 0.50 -21.00 11.25
N ILE A 147 -0.56 -20.34 11.72
CA ILE A 147 -1.89 -20.93 11.86
C ILE A 147 -2.50 -21.25 10.48
N VAL A 148 -2.66 -20.23 9.63
CA VAL A 148 -3.42 -20.31 8.38
C VAL A 148 -2.76 -21.17 7.32
N SER A 149 -1.43 -21.36 7.39
CA SER A 149 -0.67 -22.24 6.49
C SER A 149 -0.68 -23.73 6.90
N GLY A 150 -1.43 -24.10 7.94
CA GLY A 150 -1.60 -25.50 8.38
C GLY A 150 -2.03 -26.46 7.27
N PRO A 151 -3.17 -26.21 6.59
CA PRO A 151 -3.61 -27.04 5.46
C PRO A 151 -2.60 -27.11 4.31
N LEU A 152 -1.91 -26.01 4.00
CA LEU A 152 -0.83 -25.98 3.00
C LEU A 152 0.31 -26.94 3.36
N ARG A 153 0.79 -26.89 4.61
CA ARG A 153 1.82 -27.82 5.08
C ARG A 153 1.33 -29.26 5.15
N ALA A 154 0.10 -29.49 5.60
CA ALA A 154 -0.49 -30.84 5.65
C ALA A 154 -0.56 -31.46 4.25
N ALA A 155 -0.94 -30.68 3.24
CA ALA A 155 -0.92 -31.11 1.84
C ALA A 155 0.48 -31.43 1.30
N TRP A 156 1.53 -30.83 1.88
CA TRP A 156 2.93 -31.12 1.50
C TRP A 156 3.35 -32.54 1.87
N HIS A 157 2.85 -33.03 3.02
CA HIS A 157 3.13 -34.37 3.54
C HIS A 157 2.25 -35.46 2.92
N ARG A 158 1.17 -35.09 2.24
CA ARG A 158 0.29 -36.05 1.55
C ARG A 158 0.80 -36.37 0.15
N SER A 159 0.48 -37.57 -0.33
CA SER A 159 0.57 -37.90 -1.74
C SER A 159 -0.21 -36.86 -2.56
N PRO A 160 0.34 -36.35 -3.67
CA PRO A 160 -0.33 -35.32 -4.45
C PRO A 160 -1.72 -35.78 -4.87
N SER A 161 -2.76 -35.12 -4.35
CA SER A 161 -4.11 -35.33 -4.82
C SER A 161 -4.26 -34.69 -6.21
N LYS A 162 -5.18 -35.22 -7.01
CA LYS A 162 -5.52 -34.65 -8.31
C LYS A 162 -6.87 -33.95 -8.20
N GLY A 163 -6.96 -32.73 -8.71
CA GLY A 163 -8.20 -31.98 -8.83
C GLY A 163 -8.62 -31.23 -7.56
N TRP A 164 -9.76 -30.55 -7.68
CA TRP A 164 -10.24 -29.58 -6.70
C TRP A 164 -10.51 -30.16 -5.31
N SER A 165 -11.15 -31.33 -5.23
CA SER A 165 -11.57 -31.91 -3.94
C SER A 165 -10.41 -32.16 -2.98
N GLY A 166 -9.22 -32.46 -3.50
CA GLY A 166 -8.04 -32.72 -2.69
C GLY A 166 -7.06 -31.55 -2.55
N LEU A 167 -7.18 -30.50 -3.36
CA LEU A 167 -6.25 -29.36 -3.37
C LEU A 167 -6.88 -28.06 -2.87
N LEU A 168 -8.21 -27.94 -2.84
CA LEU A 168 -8.87 -26.69 -2.47
C LEU A 168 -8.54 -26.20 -1.05
N PRO A 169 -8.48 -27.04 0.01
CA PRO A 169 -8.05 -26.57 1.33
C PRO A 169 -6.62 -25.99 1.32
N MET A 170 -5.73 -26.60 0.55
CA MET A 170 -4.36 -26.11 0.36
C MET A 170 -4.33 -24.79 -0.40
N LEU A 171 -5.11 -24.67 -1.48
CA LEU A 171 -5.19 -23.44 -2.28
C LEU A 171 -5.77 -22.27 -1.46
N LEU A 172 -6.81 -22.50 -0.66
CA LEU A 172 -7.36 -21.49 0.24
C LEU A 172 -6.34 -21.10 1.32
N SER A 173 -5.65 -22.07 1.92
CA SER A 173 -4.57 -21.83 2.89
C SER A 173 -3.39 -21.04 2.29
N LEU A 174 -3.00 -21.34 1.05
CA LEU A 174 -2.00 -20.57 0.30
C LEU A 174 -2.48 -19.13 0.04
N THR A 175 -3.76 -18.97 -0.33
CA THR A 175 -4.36 -17.66 -0.59
C THR A 175 -4.49 -16.84 0.70
N PHE A 176 -4.78 -17.48 1.83
CA PHE A 176 -4.81 -16.85 3.15
C PHE A 176 -3.42 -16.38 3.58
N LEU A 177 -2.38 -17.19 3.34
CA LEU A 177 -1.00 -16.78 3.60
C LEU A 177 -0.60 -15.59 2.71
N LEU A 178 -0.91 -15.63 1.42
CA LEU A 178 -0.71 -14.50 0.52
C LEU A 178 -1.46 -13.26 1.02
N SER A 179 -2.73 -13.42 1.38
CA SER A 179 -3.59 -12.31 1.80
C SER A 179 -3.14 -11.67 3.11
N LEU A 180 -2.52 -12.43 4.02
CA LEU A 180 -1.86 -11.85 5.18
C LEU A 180 -0.64 -11.01 4.78
N LEU A 181 0.21 -11.51 3.87
CA LEU A 181 1.40 -10.78 3.40
C LEU A 181 1.02 -9.51 2.63
N THR A 182 -0.01 -9.57 1.78
CA THR A 182 -0.52 -8.38 1.07
C THR A 182 -1.19 -7.41 2.02
N PHE A 183 -1.90 -7.89 3.06
CA PHE A 183 -2.46 -7.02 4.10
C PHE A 183 -1.40 -6.28 4.91
N MET A 184 -0.31 -6.97 5.31
CA MET A 184 0.81 -6.31 5.99
C MET A 184 1.46 -5.26 5.08
N THR A 185 1.56 -5.55 3.78
CA THR A 185 2.16 -4.65 2.78
C THR A 185 1.13 -3.78 2.04
N GLN A 186 -0.07 -3.57 2.60
CA GLN A 186 -1.21 -2.95 1.90
C GLN A 186 -0.92 -1.53 1.39
N PHE A 187 -0.11 -0.76 2.13
CA PHE A 187 0.33 0.59 1.74
C PHE A 187 1.20 0.61 0.47
N ALA A 188 1.74 -0.55 0.08
CA ALA A 188 2.52 -0.78 -1.13
C ALA A 188 1.82 -1.81 -2.04
N HIS A 189 0.48 -1.83 -2.05
CA HIS A 189 -0.31 -2.74 -2.87
C HIS A 189 -1.02 -1.99 -4.00
N PRO A 190 -0.76 -2.29 -5.30
CA PRO A 190 -1.26 -1.50 -6.44
C PRO A 190 -2.79 -1.38 -6.57
N VAL A 191 -3.54 -2.31 -5.96
CA VAL A 191 -5.01 -2.28 -5.92
C VAL A 191 -5.53 -1.46 -4.74
N ALA A 192 -4.85 -1.48 -3.59
CA ALA A 192 -5.27 -0.73 -2.41
C ALA A 192 -4.82 0.74 -2.52
N GLU A 193 -3.57 0.94 -2.95
CA GLU A 193 -2.90 2.23 -3.15
C GLU A 193 -2.40 2.35 -4.60
N PRO A 194 -3.23 2.87 -5.54
CA PRO A 194 -2.87 2.97 -6.94
C PRO A 194 -1.99 4.20 -7.19
N TRP A 195 -0.74 4.19 -6.70
CA TRP A 195 0.30 5.23 -6.91
C TRP A 195 0.47 5.63 -8.40
N ILE A 196 0.09 4.74 -9.32
CA ILE A 196 0.17 4.91 -10.78
C ILE A 196 -0.99 5.74 -11.34
N ALA A 197 -2.15 5.68 -10.67
CA ALA A 197 -3.35 6.45 -11.01
C ALA A 197 -3.39 7.79 -10.28
N GLN A 198 -2.64 7.92 -9.18
CA GLN A 198 -2.44 9.22 -8.53
C GLN A 198 -1.73 10.13 -9.53
N LYS A 199 -2.47 11.08 -10.10
CA LYS A 199 -1.87 12.39 -10.35
C LYS A 199 -1.49 12.86 -8.97
N ILE A 200 -0.20 12.86 -8.68
CA ILE A 200 0.28 13.73 -7.61
C ILE A 200 0.05 15.13 -8.17
N SER A 201 -1.19 15.62 -8.06
CA SER A 201 -1.35 17.03 -7.77
C SER A 201 -0.44 17.20 -6.56
N LYS A 202 0.57 18.07 -6.67
CA LYS A 202 1.06 18.83 -5.51
C LYS A 202 -0.17 18.99 -4.63
N ALA A 203 -0.16 18.40 -3.43
CA ALA A 203 -1.32 18.35 -2.55
C ALA A 203 -2.17 19.59 -2.82
N GLN A 204 -3.44 19.43 -3.21
CA GLN A 204 -4.34 20.53 -3.58
C GLN A 204 -4.43 21.54 -2.43
N ILE A 205 -3.39 22.36 -2.26
CA ILE A 205 -3.36 23.52 -1.41
C ILE A 205 -3.99 24.57 -2.30
N HIS A 206 -5.31 24.55 -2.31
CA HIS A 206 -6.09 25.64 -2.85
C HIS A 206 -5.96 26.79 -1.86
N SER A 207 -5.06 27.72 -2.13
CA SER A 207 -5.02 29.00 -1.44
C SER A 207 -5.73 30.05 -2.29
N ALA A 208 -6.42 30.96 -1.60
CA ALA A 208 -7.16 32.04 -2.25
C ALA A 208 -6.99 33.33 -1.47
N ILE A 209 -7.14 34.46 -2.14
CA ILE A 209 -7.11 35.76 -1.51
C ILE A 209 -8.45 36.04 -0.83
N TYR A 210 -8.36 36.37 0.46
CA TYR A 210 -9.48 36.82 1.28
C TYR A 210 -9.20 38.22 1.82
N THR A 211 -10.26 38.97 2.06
CA THR A 211 -10.24 40.21 2.85
C THR A 211 -11.21 40.10 4.02
N MET A 212 -10.90 40.82 5.10
CA MET A 212 -11.79 40.96 6.25
C MET A 212 -11.47 42.27 6.99
N ASN A 213 -12.38 42.72 7.85
CA ASN A 213 -12.11 43.83 8.75
C ASN A 213 -11.05 43.44 9.77
N ALA A 214 -10.30 44.42 10.29
CA ALA A 214 -9.29 44.19 11.33
C ALA A 214 -9.86 43.59 12.64
N SER A 215 -11.17 43.68 12.86
CA SER A 215 -11.88 43.00 13.96
C SER A 215 -12.14 41.51 13.72
N GLY A 216 -11.82 40.98 12.53
CA GLY A 216 -12.15 39.62 12.09
C GLY A 216 -13.54 39.48 11.43
N ALA A 217 -14.33 40.54 11.34
CA ALA A 217 -15.66 40.52 10.73
C ALA A 217 -15.64 40.68 9.20
N ALA A 218 -16.74 40.33 8.54
CA ALA A 218 -16.97 40.54 7.10
C ALA A 218 -15.91 39.87 6.18
N GLN A 219 -15.55 38.63 6.49
CA GLN A 219 -14.64 37.84 5.66
C GLN A 219 -15.25 37.56 4.28
N THR A 220 -14.52 37.93 3.23
CA THR A 220 -14.93 37.76 1.83
C THR A 220 -13.79 37.11 1.04
N ARG A 221 -14.12 36.11 0.21
CA ARG A 221 -13.18 35.50 -0.75
C ARG A 221 -13.20 36.31 -2.03
N LEU A 222 -12.02 36.72 -2.53
CA LEU A 222 -11.91 37.56 -3.74
C LEU A 222 -11.59 36.76 -5.00
N THR A 223 -10.94 35.62 -4.86
CA THR A 223 -10.48 34.80 -5.99
C THR A 223 -11.09 33.40 -5.93
N HIS A 224 -11.40 32.85 -7.10
CA HIS A 224 -12.24 31.65 -7.19
C HIS A 224 -11.66 30.52 -8.02
N LEU A 225 -10.47 30.71 -8.61
CA LEU A 225 -9.92 29.75 -9.56
C LEU A 225 -9.60 28.42 -8.85
N PRO A 226 -10.17 27.29 -9.31
CA PRO A 226 -9.78 25.97 -8.82
C PRO A 226 -8.34 25.66 -9.21
N GLU A 227 -7.64 24.89 -8.39
CA GLU A 227 -6.28 24.38 -8.69
C GLU A 227 -5.16 25.43 -8.77
N SER A 228 -5.42 26.71 -8.45
CA SER A 228 -4.38 27.71 -8.26
C SER A 228 -3.94 27.83 -6.81
N GLU A 229 -2.65 28.11 -6.63
CA GLU A 229 -2.04 28.53 -5.37
C GLU A 229 -1.88 30.06 -5.42
N GLU A 230 -2.41 30.74 -4.42
CA GLU A 230 -2.35 32.18 -4.24
C GLU A 230 -1.74 32.55 -2.89
N THR A 231 -0.64 33.28 -2.92
CA THR A 231 0.18 33.52 -1.72
C THR A 231 0.63 34.98 -1.64
N SER A 232 1.17 35.35 -0.48
CA SER A 232 1.76 36.67 -0.22
C SER A 232 0.87 37.88 -0.62
N PRO A 233 -0.41 37.94 -0.20
CA PRO A 233 -1.22 39.11 -0.49
C PRO A 233 -0.72 40.35 0.26
N VAL A 234 -0.67 41.48 -0.43
CA VAL A 234 -0.32 42.78 0.14
C VAL A 234 -1.30 43.85 -0.35
N LEU A 235 -1.87 44.62 0.58
CA LEU A 235 -2.72 45.77 0.27
C LEU A 235 -1.88 46.95 -0.22
N SER A 236 -2.40 47.69 -1.20
CA SER A 236 -1.86 49.01 -1.56
C SER A 236 -1.98 50.00 -0.39
N PRO A 237 -1.18 51.07 -0.33
CA PRO A 237 -1.21 52.01 0.80
C PRO A 237 -2.57 52.70 1.02
N ASP A 238 -3.34 52.88 -0.05
CA ASP A 238 -4.70 53.42 -0.02
C ASP A 238 -5.79 52.34 0.22
N GLY A 239 -5.39 51.06 0.30
CA GLY A 239 -6.25 49.91 0.49
C GLY A 239 -7.15 49.56 -0.70
N SER A 240 -7.01 50.22 -1.85
CA SER A 240 -7.90 50.04 -2.99
C SER A 240 -7.58 48.80 -3.84
N LYS A 241 -6.35 48.28 -3.74
CA LYS A 241 -5.87 47.13 -4.52
C LYS A 241 -5.08 46.14 -3.66
N ILE A 242 -4.96 44.92 -4.17
CA ILE A 242 -4.19 43.84 -3.57
C ILE A 242 -3.26 43.27 -4.64
N ALA A 243 -1.95 43.25 -4.35
CA ALA A 243 -0.98 42.49 -5.13
C ALA A 243 -0.74 41.14 -4.45
N PHE A 244 -0.56 40.08 -5.23
CA PHE A 244 -0.35 38.73 -4.71
C PHE A 244 0.36 37.85 -5.74
N ALA A 245 0.96 36.74 -5.29
CA ALA A 245 1.56 35.77 -6.18
C ALA A 245 0.54 34.68 -6.55
N SER A 246 0.49 34.26 -7.81
CA SER A 246 -0.36 33.15 -8.25
C SER A 246 0.29 32.30 -9.33
N ASN A 247 0.11 30.99 -9.25
CA ASN A 247 0.60 30.03 -10.26
C ASN A 247 -0.41 29.69 -11.36
N ARG A 248 -1.51 30.45 -11.46
CA ARG A 248 -2.67 30.12 -12.28
C ARG A 248 -2.40 29.96 -13.77
N ASP A 249 -1.33 30.57 -14.28
CA ASP A 249 -0.94 30.53 -15.69
C ASP A 249 0.26 29.57 -15.95
N GLY A 250 0.66 28.78 -14.95
CA GLY A 250 1.65 27.68 -15.08
C GLY A 250 2.96 27.92 -14.33
N ASN A 251 3.39 29.17 -14.20
CA ASN A 251 4.49 29.65 -13.36
C ASN A 251 3.96 30.67 -12.34
N ILE A 252 4.73 30.94 -11.28
CA ILE A 252 4.31 31.91 -10.26
C ILE A 252 4.49 33.31 -10.83
N GLU A 253 3.43 34.12 -10.81
CA GLU A 253 3.42 35.48 -11.32
C GLU A 253 2.78 36.44 -10.30
N VAL A 254 3.13 37.72 -10.38
CA VAL A 254 2.51 38.77 -9.55
C VAL A 254 1.24 39.27 -10.23
N TYR A 255 0.10 39.10 -9.56
CA TYR A 255 -1.19 39.61 -9.98
C TYR A 255 -1.62 40.79 -9.12
N LEU A 256 -2.49 41.60 -9.71
CA LEU A 256 -3.17 42.71 -9.07
C LEU A 256 -4.67 42.52 -9.18
N ILE A 257 -5.39 42.75 -8.09
CA ILE A 257 -6.87 42.74 -8.03
C ILE A 257 -7.35 43.95 -7.24
N ASN A 258 -8.52 44.48 -7.58
CA ASN A 258 -9.16 45.50 -6.75
C ASN A 258 -9.62 44.87 -5.41
N ALA A 259 -9.67 45.66 -4.34
CA ALA A 259 -10.08 45.17 -3.01
C ALA A 259 -11.54 44.67 -2.96
N ASP A 260 -12.35 45.00 -3.97
CA ASP A 260 -13.72 44.48 -4.17
C ASP A 260 -13.77 43.16 -4.97
N GLY A 261 -12.62 42.64 -5.41
CA GLY A 261 -12.50 41.41 -6.19
C GLY A 261 -12.57 41.60 -7.71
N THR A 262 -12.70 42.82 -8.22
CA THR A 262 -12.76 43.09 -9.66
C THR A 262 -11.37 43.41 -10.26
N GLY A 263 -11.28 43.54 -11.58
CA GLY A 263 -10.11 44.13 -12.24
C GLY A 263 -8.82 43.33 -12.14
N LEU A 264 -8.93 42.01 -12.04
CA LEU A 264 -7.80 41.09 -11.94
C LEU A 264 -6.87 41.16 -13.17
N VAL A 265 -5.57 41.34 -12.96
CA VAL A 265 -4.56 41.47 -14.04
C VAL A 265 -3.23 40.83 -13.64
N ASN A 266 -2.53 40.20 -14.60
CA ASN A 266 -1.14 39.71 -14.44
C ASN A 266 -0.18 40.87 -14.72
N LEU A 267 0.72 41.20 -13.77
CA LEU A 267 1.65 42.32 -13.90
C LEU A 267 3.01 41.93 -14.51
N THR A 268 3.47 40.70 -14.33
CA THR A 268 4.86 40.32 -14.58
C THR A 268 5.06 39.43 -15.83
N ASN A 269 4.04 38.65 -16.21
CA ASN A 269 3.90 37.81 -17.41
C ASN A 269 5.19 37.46 -18.18
N ASN A 270 5.92 36.45 -17.70
CA ASN A 270 7.16 35.96 -18.30
C ASN A 270 7.33 34.45 -18.02
N GLN A 271 8.53 33.90 -18.19
CA GLN A 271 8.77 32.45 -18.00
C GLN A 271 9.33 32.09 -16.63
N ALA A 272 9.89 33.05 -15.88
CA ALA A 272 10.44 32.83 -14.56
C ALA A 272 9.37 32.98 -13.47
N ASN A 273 9.69 32.58 -12.25
CA ASN A 273 8.81 32.82 -11.11
C ASN A 273 9.00 34.24 -10.58
N ASP A 274 7.87 34.92 -10.34
CA ASP A 274 7.80 36.24 -9.69
C ASP A 274 6.84 36.20 -8.50
N TYR A 275 7.32 36.57 -7.31
CA TYR A 275 6.58 36.36 -6.07
C TYR A 275 6.91 37.37 -4.97
N GLN A 276 6.22 37.25 -3.83
CA GLN A 276 6.39 38.09 -2.63
C GLN A 276 6.35 39.60 -2.92
N PRO A 277 5.26 40.11 -3.52
CA PRO A 277 5.15 41.54 -3.82
C PRO A 277 5.06 42.39 -2.54
N THR A 278 5.55 43.63 -2.61
CA THR A 278 5.38 44.68 -1.60
C THR A 278 5.25 46.05 -2.26
N TRP A 279 4.40 46.92 -1.71
CA TRP A 279 4.12 48.23 -2.29
C TRP A 279 5.09 49.30 -1.82
N SER A 280 5.44 50.22 -2.71
CA SER A 280 6.04 51.49 -2.29
C SER A 280 5.05 52.30 -1.44
N PRO A 281 5.52 53.11 -0.47
CA PRO A 281 4.64 53.88 0.42
C PRO A 281 3.73 54.88 -0.30
N ASP A 282 4.11 55.32 -1.51
CA ASP A 282 3.32 56.22 -2.34
C ASP A 282 2.38 55.49 -3.32
N GLY A 283 2.38 54.15 -3.31
CA GLY A 283 1.53 53.31 -4.14
C GLY A 283 1.85 53.32 -5.64
N LYS A 284 2.99 53.89 -6.04
CA LYS A 284 3.35 54.02 -7.46
C LYS A 284 4.18 52.86 -8.01
N GLN A 285 4.82 52.09 -7.13
CA GLN A 285 5.72 51.01 -7.50
C GLN A 285 5.48 49.77 -6.63
N ILE A 286 5.92 48.63 -7.14
CA ILE A 286 5.89 47.34 -6.47
C ILE A 286 7.31 46.76 -6.52
N ALA A 287 7.84 46.36 -5.37
CA ALA A 287 9.01 45.49 -5.30
C ALA A 287 8.55 44.03 -5.20
N PHE A 288 9.29 43.12 -5.81
CA PHE A 288 8.98 41.69 -5.84
C PHE A 288 10.27 40.89 -6.02
N VAL A 289 10.20 39.59 -5.78
CA VAL A 289 11.28 38.65 -6.06
C VAL A 289 11.08 38.09 -7.46
N SER A 290 12.16 38.00 -8.24
CA SER A 290 12.17 37.46 -9.60
C SER A 290 13.30 36.47 -9.79
N GLU A 291 13.02 35.36 -10.48
CA GLU A 291 14.02 34.34 -10.84
C GLU A 291 14.49 34.46 -12.31
N ARG A 292 14.31 35.63 -12.93
CA ARG A 292 14.62 35.86 -14.35
C ARG A 292 16.11 35.77 -14.69
N ASP A 293 16.97 35.98 -13.69
CA ASP A 293 18.43 36.05 -13.84
C ASP A 293 19.15 34.81 -13.25
N GLU A 294 18.49 33.65 -13.26
CA GLU A 294 18.99 32.35 -12.78
C GLU A 294 19.08 32.17 -11.25
N ASN A 295 18.91 33.25 -10.48
CA ASN A 295 18.73 33.25 -9.03
C ASN A 295 17.59 34.18 -8.60
N ALA A 296 17.08 34.04 -7.37
CA ALA A 296 16.05 34.93 -6.84
C ALA A 296 16.64 36.31 -6.48
N GLU A 297 16.16 37.35 -7.15
CA GLU A 297 16.63 38.74 -7.00
C GLU A 297 15.48 39.72 -6.75
N ILE A 298 15.80 40.87 -6.14
CA ILE A 298 14.82 41.92 -5.89
C ILE A 298 14.66 42.80 -7.12
N TYR A 299 13.44 42.81 -7.64
CA TYR A 299 12.99 43.65 -8.74
C TYR A 299 12.03 44.73 -8.27
N VAL A 300 11.99 45.83 -9.02
CA VAL A 300 11.00 46.91 -8.87
C VAL A 300 10.32 47.18 -10.20
N MET A 301 9.02 47.37 -10.19
CA MET A 301 8.23 47.82 -11.35
C MET A 301 7.25 48.93 -10.96
N ASN A 302 6.72 49.64 -11.96
CA ASN A 302 5.57 50.51 -11.76
C ASN A 302 4.34 49.70 -11.34
N ALA A 303 3.40 50.33 -10.63
CA ALA A 303 2.17 49.68 -10.15
C ALA A 303 1.26 49.11 -11.25
N ASP A 304 1.47 49.49 -12.51
CA ASP A 304 0.79 48.97 -13.69
C ASP A 304 1.53 47.79 -14.36
N GLY A 305 2.64 47.33 -13.78
CA GLY A 305 3.49 46.26 -14.29
C GLY A 305 4.58 46.72 -15.26
N SER A 306 4.60 48.01 -15.63
CA SER A 306 5.60 48.52 -16.57
C SER A 306 6.98 48.75 -15.93
N ASN A 307 8.01 48.72 -16.76
CA ASN A 307 9.41 49.00 -16.38
C ASN A 307 9.95 48.16 -15.21
N PRO A 308 9.90 46.82 -15.26
CA PRO A 308 10.59 45.98 -14.28
C PRO A 308 12.11 46.18 -14.38
N ILE A 309 12.75 46.44 -13.25
CA ILE A 309 14.20 46.67 -13.12
C ILE A 309 14.73 45.80 -11.97
N ASN A 310 15.78 45.04 -12.22
CA ASN A 310 16.57 44.38 -11.19
C ASN A 310 17.34 45.43 -10.38
N ILE A 311 17.05 45.56 -9.09
CA ILE A 311 17.68 46.58 -8.23
C ILE A 311 18.76 46.03 -7.31
N SER A 312 18.82 44.72 -7.08
CA SER A 312 19.84 44.11 -6.23
C SER A 312 21.06 43.66 -7.01
N ASN A 313 20.89 43.09 -8.21
CA ASN A 313 21.95 42.72 -9.17
C ASN A 313 23.16 42.04 -8.49
N ASN A 314 22.88 40.95 -7.79
CA ASN A 314 23.79 40.22 -6.94
C ASN A 314 23.81 38.73 -7.30
N PRO A 315 24.51 38.36 -8.38
CA PRO A 315 24.58 36.98 -8.84
C PRO A 315 25.22 36.09 -7.77
N GLY A 316 24.58 34.96 -7.45
CA GLY A 316 25.07 33.97 -6.48
C GLY A 316 24.50 34.10 -5.07
N MET A 317 23.49 34.95 -4.88
CA MET A 317 22.66 34.98 -3.67
C MET A 317 21.21 34.63 -4.01
N GLU A 318 20.47 34.14 -3.03
CA GLU A 318 19.02 33.95 -3.09
C GLU A 318 18.35 34.98 -2.18
N GLU A 319 17.58 35.89 -2.78
CA GLU A 319 16.96 37.01 -2.09
C GLU A 319 15.45 36.84 -1.96
N SER A 320 14.91 37.21 -0.80
CA SER A 320 13.49 36.96 -0.50
C SER A 320 12.92 37.93 0.53
N PHE A 321 11.60 37.95 0.63
CA PHE A 321 10.80 38.72 1.57
C PHE A 321 11.09 40.23 1.53
N PRO A 322 10.97 40.90 0.37
CA PRO A 322 11.15 42.34 0.30
C PRO A 322 10.09 43.07 1.15
N SER A 323 10.52 44.10 1.86
CA SER A 323 9.67 45.00 2.64
C SER A 323 10.08 46.44 2.36
N TRP A 324 9.15 47.22 1.81
CA TRP A 324 9.41 48.59 1.39
C TRP A 324 8.87 49.59 2.42
N ALA A 325 9.73 50.46 2.92
CA ALA A 325 9.34 51.61 3.74
C ALA A 325 10.15 52.86 3.37
N GLN A 326 9.45 53.99 3.18
CA GLN A 326 10.03 55.26 2.73
C GLN A 326 10.92 55.06 1.48
N ASN A 327 12.19 55.44 1.55
CA ASN A 327 13.18 55.28 0.48
C ASN A 327 14.11 54.06 0.72
N LYS A 328 13.61 53.00 1.38
CA LYS A 328 14.40 51.80 1.70
C LYS A 328 13.59 50.53 1.41
N ILE A 329 14.29 49.51 0.93
CA ILE A 329 13.79 48.13 0.81
C ILE A 329 14.70 47.25 1.67
N ALA A 330 14.09 46.50 2.59
CA ALA A 330 14.77 45.46 3.36
C ALA A 330 14.40 44.08 2.77
N PHE A 331 15.35 43.16 2.73
CA PHE A 331 15.15 41.80 2.20
C PHE A 331 16.10 40.82 2.89
N SER A 332 15.79 39.54 2.82
CA SER A 332 16.67 38.44 3.24
C SER A 332 17.57 38.05 2.08
N SER A 333 18.84 37.75 2.34
CA SER A 333 19.80 37.31 1.32
C SER A 333 20.59 36.12 1.86
N THR A 334 20.55 35.00 1.14
CA THR A 334 21.21 33.74 1.53
C THR A 334 22.19 33.34 0.44
N GLY A 335 23.38 32.85 0.79
CA GLY A 335 24.34 32.37 -0.21
C GLY A 335 23.76 31.22 -1.02
N HIS A 336 23.89 31.28 -2.35
CA HIS A 336 23.46 30.23 -3.26
C HIS A 336 24.30 28.96 -3.02
N SER A 337 23.81 28.09 -2.15
CA SER A 337 24.42 26.77 -1.93
C SER A 337 23.92 25.88 -3.06
N ILE A 338 24.84 25.34 -3.85
CA ILE A 338 24.56 24.37 -4.94
C ILE A 338 23.80 23.13 -4.42
N LEU A 339 23.67 22.97 -3.10
CA LEU A 339 22.95 21.89 -2.44
C LEU A 339 21.47 22.20 -2.12
N SER A 340 20.97 23.42 -2.34
CA SER A 340 19.59 23.78 -1.93
C SER A 340 18.52 23.64 -3.02
N GLN A 341 18.87 23.57 -4.31
CA GLN A 341 17.89 23.27 -5.36
C GLN A 341 17.43 21.80 -5.37
N ASP A 342 18.27 20.87 -4.87
CA ASP A 342 17.99 19.43 -4.97
C ASP A 342 17.33 18.81 -3.73
N VAL A 343 17.37 19.46 -2.56
CA VAL A 343 16.81 18.86 -1.33
C VAL A 343 15.33 19.21 -1.14
N ALA A 344 14.84 20.30 -1.74
CA ALA A 344 13.42 20.66 -1.74
C ALA A 344 12.63 20.10 -2.93
N SER A 345 13.31 19.49 -3.91
CA SER A 345 12.72 19.00 -5.15
C SER A 345 12.89 17.50 -5.36
N PHE A 346 12.87 16.70 -4.28
CA PHE A 346 12.40 15.33 -4.44
C PHE A 346 10.94 15.42 -4.90
N ASP A 347 10.74 15.46 -6.23
CA ASP A 347 9.44 15.67 -6.85
C ASP A 347 8.54 14.59 -6.28
N ALA A 348 7.48 15.01 -5.57
CA ALA A 348 6.53 14.06 -5.01
C ALA A 348 6.09 13.06 -6.09
N ARG A 349 6.00 13.51 -7.35
CA ARG A 349 5.76 12.65 -8.51
C ARG A 349 6.81 11.55 -8.71
N GLU A 350 8.10 11.88 -8.63
CA GLU A 350 9.19 10.91 -8.73
C GLU A 350 9.15 9.92 -7.55
N PHE A 351 8.85 10.41 -6.34
CA PHE A 351 8.62 9.54 -5.18
C PHE A 351 7.49 8.55 -5.42
N GLY A 352 6.32 9.04 -5.87
CA GLY A 352 5.17 8.18 -6.18
C GLY A 352 5.48 7.16 -7.28
N GLN A 353 6.28 7.54 -8.28
CA GLN A 353 6.74 6.61 -9.32
C GLN A 353 7.64 5.51 -8.76
N ILE A 354 8.62 5.87 -7.92
CA ILE A 354 9.53 4.90 -7.28
C ILE A 354 8.74 3.96 -6.37
N ILE A 355 7.90 4.50 -5.49
CA ILE A 355 7.09 3.70 -4.56
C ILE A 355 6.11 2.81 -5.33
N GLY A 356 5.43 3.32 -6.35
CA GLY A 356 4.53 2.53 -7.17
C GLY A 356 5.25 1.39 -7.90
N MET A 357 6.49 1.61 -8.36
CA MET A 357 7.31 0.56 -9.00
C MET A 357 7.71 -0.50 -7.98
N LEU A 358 8.26 -0.09 -6.84
CA LEU A 358 8.67 -1.00 -5.76
C LEU A 358 7.47 -1.81 -5.25
N SER A 359 6.30 -1.18 -5.16
CA SER A 359 5.02 -1.83 -4.80
C SER A 359 4.68 -2.96 -5.77
N ILE A 360 4.67 -2.70 -7.08
CA ILE A 360 4.44 -3.73 -8.10
C ILE A 360 5.43 -4.89 -7.92
N LEU A 361 6.73 -4.59 -7.83
CA LEU A 361 7.77 -5.62 -7.79
C LEU A 361 7.72 -6.45 -6.50
N LEU A 362 7.42 -5.82 -5.36
CA LEU A 362 7.19 -6.50 -4.08
C LEU A 362 6.01 -7.46 -4.19
N GLN A 363 4.87 -7.00 -4.71
CA GLN A 363 3.68 -7.84 -4.85
C GLN A 363 3.88 -8.98 -5.85
N VAL A 364 4.62 -8.76 -6.95
CA VAL A 364 5.05 -9.85 -7.85
C VAL A 364 5.89 -10.87 -7.09
N GLY A 365 6.83 -10.41 -6.26
CA GLY A 365 7.69 -11.27 -5.46
C GLY A 365 6.92 -12.20 -4.53
N LEU A 366 6.00 -11.62 -3.74
CA LEU A 366 5.16 -12.35 -2.79
C LEU A 366 4.24 -13.35 -3.51
N LEU A 367 3.55 -12.90 -4.56
CA LEU A 367 2.62 -13.73 -5.32
C LEU A 367 3.32 -14.86 -6.06
N MET A 368 4.33 -14.53 -6.87
CA MET A 368 5.00 -15.51 -7.72
C MET A 368 5.86 -16.47 -6.91
N GLY A 369 6.45 -16.06 -5.79
CA GLY A 369 7.15 -16.98 -4.89
C GLY A 369 6.24 -18.13 -4.45
N LEU A 370 5.02 -17.82 -3.99
CA LEU A 370 4.04 -18.80 -3.54
C LEU A 370 3.45 -19.63 -4.69
N VAL A 371 3.10 -18.98 -5.81
CA VAL A 371 2.55 -19.66 -7.00
C VAL A 371 3.56 -20.65 -7.59
N LEU A 372 4.81 -20.24 -7.74
CA LEU A 372 5.87 -21.08 -8.30
C LEU A 372 6.12 -22.30 -7.40
N LEU A 373 6.16 -22.12 -6.07
CA LEU A 373 6.25 -23.23 -5.13
C LEU A 373 5.06 -24.20 -5.27
N ALA A 374 3.84 -23.68 -5.45
CA ALA A 374 2.66 -24.50 -5.65
C ALA A 374 2.71 -25.29 -6.98
N VAL A 375 3.04 -24.62 -8.08
CA VAL A 375 3.19 -25.22 -9.41
C VAL A 375 4.32 -26.26 -9.44
N ARG A 376 5.39 -26.05 -8.68
CA ARG A 376 6.49 -27.03 -8.53
C ARG A 376 6.00 -28.33 -7.90
N ARG A 377 5.09 -28.25 -6.93
CA ARG A 377 4.74 -29.37 -6.05
C ARG A 377 3.47 -30.11 -6.44
N TRP A 378 2.47 -29.41 -7.00
CA TRP A 378 1.14 -29.97 -7.27
C TRP A 378 0.66 -29.70 -8.70
N PRO A 379 -0.08 -30.65 -9.30
CA PRO A 379 -0.77 -30.44 -10.58
C PRO A 379 -2.04 -29.62 -10.34
N LEU A 380 -1.90 -28.29 -10.27
CA LEU A 380 -3.02 -27.40 -9.97
C LEU A 380 -4.13 -27.53 -11.04
N PRO A 381 -5.40 -27.69 -10.64
CA PRO A 381 -6.52 -27.70 -11.58
C PRO A 381 -6.72 -26.33 -12.22
N PHE A 382 -7.27 -26.30 -13.43
CA PHE A 382 -7.66 -25.05 -14.09
C PHE A 382 -8.62 -24.25 -13.19
N GLY A 383 -8.32 -22.96 -13.00
CA GLY A 383 -9.05 -22.04 -12.13
C GLY A 383 -8.34 -21.80 -10.78
N SER A 384 -7.24 -22.50 -10.49
CA SER A 384 -6.51 -22.32 -9.23
C SER A 384 -5.89 -20.93 -9.10
N LEU A 385 -5.28 -20.44 -10.19
CA LEU A 385 -4.66 -19.11 -10.18
C LEU A 385 -5.71 -18.01 -10.17
N THR A 386 -6.82 -18.23 -10.88
CA THR A 386 -8.02 -17.38 -10.79
C THR A 386 -8.51 -17.26 -9.36
N LEU A 387 -8.64 -18.37 -8.63
CA LEU A 387 -9.06 -18.32 -7.22
C LEU A 387 -8.09 -17.52 -6.36
N ILE A 388 -6.77 -17.77 -6.48
CA ILE A 388 -5.76 -17.07 -5.68
C ILE A 388 -5.79 -15.56 -5.98
N PHE A 389 -5.78 -15.17 -7.25
CA PHE A 389 -5.68 -13.77 -7.67
C PHE A 389 -6.97 -13.01 -7.37
N LEU A 390 -8.12 -13.61 -7.66
CA LEU A 390 -9.43 -13.01 -7.44
C LEU A 390 -9.72 -12.79 -5.96
N LEU A 391 -9.53 -13.83 -5.13
CA LEU A 391 -9.81 -13.71 -3.71
C LEU A 391 -8.88 -12.68 -3.05
N ASN A 392 -7.60 -12.67 -3.41
CA ASN A 392 -6.66 -11.69 -2.88
C ASN A 392 -7.00 -10.26 -3.34
N ALA A 393 -7.35 -10.05 -4.61
CA ALA A 393 -7.75 -8.74 -5.13
C ALA A 393 -9.03 -8.21 -4.45
N VAL A 394 -10.03 -9.09 -4.26
CA VAL A 394 -11.30 -8.75 -3.58
C VAL A 394 -11.06 -8.41 -2.11
N LEU A 395 -10.13 -9.09 -1.44
CA LEU A 395 -9.76 -8.75 -0.08
C LEU A 395 -9.00 -7.40 -0.03
N MET A 396 -8.05 -7.17 -0.94
CA MET A 396 -7.27 -5.92 -0.95
C MET A 396 -8.10 -4.68 -1.28
N ILE A 397 -9.16 -4.80 -2.07
CA ILE A 397 -10.03 -3.66 -2.35
C ILE A 397 -10.90 -3.25 -1.15
N THR A 398 -11.06 -4.10 -0.13
CA THR A 398 -11.68 -3.67 1.12
C THR A 398 -10.76 -2.80 1.95
N GLN A 399 -9.50 -2.60 1.55
CA GLN A 399 -8.54 -1.77 2.29
C GLN A 399 -8.23 -0.44 1.59
N SER A 400 -8.69 -0.26 0.35
CA SER A 400 -8.51 0.99 -0.41
C SER A 400 -9.37 2.12 0.14
N ASP A 401 -8.91 3.36 0.01
CA ASP A 401 -9.69 4.57 0.30
C ASP A 401 -10.93 4.76 -0.59
N ASP A 402 -10.94 4.13 -1.77
CA ASP A 402 -12.10 4.15 -2.66
C ASP A 402 -13.29 3.40 -2.05
N ASP A 403 -14.51 3.88 -2.33
CA ASP A 403 -15.75 3.16 -2.04
C ASP A 403 -15.66 1.73 -2.61
N THR A 404 -15.66 0.75 -1.70
CA THR A 404 -15.44 -0.67 -2.01
C THR A 404 -16.39 -1.17 -3.10
N LEU A 405 -17.65 -0.70 -3.12
CA LEU A 405 -18.63 -1.11 -4.14
C LEU A 405 -18.28 -0.56 -5.53
N ARG A 406 -17.72 0.65 -5.60
CA ARG A 406 -17.27 1.26 -6.85
C ARG A 406 -16.01 0.61 -7.39
N ALA A 407 -15.13 0.15 -6.50
CA ALA A 407 -13.86 -0.45 -6.88
C ALA A 407 -13.95 -1.98 -7.11
N LEU A 408 -15.01 -2.64 -6.63
CA LEU A 408 -15.24 -4.09 -6.80
C LEU A 408 -15.15 -4.57 -8.27
N PRO A 409 -15.76 -3.89 -9.28
CA PRO A 409 -15.60 -4.30 -10.67
C PRO A 409 -14.13 -4.36 -11.12
N GLN A 410 -13.29 -3.44 -10.65
CA GLN A 410 -11.87 -3.42 -10.98
C GLN A 410 -11.15 -4.62 -10.36
N ALA A 411 -11.43 -4.96 -9.10
CA ALA A 411 -10.87 -6.14 -8.44
C ALA A 411 -11.30 -7.45 -9.12
N LEU A 412 -12.59 -7.55 -9.49
CA LEU A 412 -13.14 -8.71 -10.19
C LEU A 412 -12.49 -8.91 -11.56
N MET A 413 -12.34 -7.83 -12.33
CA MET A 413 -11.71 -7.92 -13.64
C MET A 413 -10.21 -8.18 -13.50
N PHE A 414 -9.48 -7.48 -12.62
CA PHE A 414 -8.04 -7.64 -12.42
C PHE A 414 -7.71 -9.08 -12.00
N GLY A 415 -8.28 -9.55 -10.90
CA GLY A 415 -8.02 -10.91 -10.40
C GLY A 415 -8.62 -12.00 -11.30
N GLY A 416 -9.81 -11.76 -11.86
CA GLY A 416 -10.52 -12.74 -12.69
C GLY A 416 -9.91 -12.93 -14.07
N ILE A 417 -9.71 -11.86 -14.85
CA ILE A 417 -9.16 -11.94 -16.21
C ILE A 417 -7.71 -12.37 -16.17
N ALA A 418 -6.89 -11.78 -15.30
CA ALA A 418 -5.49 -12.18 -15.17
C ALA A 418 -5.36 -13.62 -14.67
N GLY A 419 -6.22 -14.02 -13.74
CA GLY A 419 -6.32 -15.37 -13.23
C GLY A 419 -6.59 -16.40 -14.33
N LEU A 420 -7.62 -16.16 -15.15
CA LEU A 420 -7.97 -17.03 -16.27
C LEU A 420 -6.84 -17.13 -17.30
N PHE A 421 -6.16 -16.03 -17.57
CA PHE A 421 -4.98 -16.03 -18.43
C PHE A 421 -3.84 -16.86 -17.84
N ALA A 422 -3.57 -16.71 -16.54
CA ALA A 422 -2.54 -17.47 -15.85
C ALA A 422 -2.88 -18.97 -15.82
N ASP A 423 -4.15 -19.34 -15.60
CA ASP A 423 -4.62 -20.72 -15.67
C ASP A 423 -4.51 -21.30 -17.10
N LEU A 424 -4.79 -20.49 -18.13
CA LEU A 424 -4.59 -20.88 -19.53
C LEU A 424 -3.11 -21.14 -19.84
N LEU A 425 -2.21 -20.26 -19.38
CA LEU A 425 -0.76 -20.46 -19.49
C LEU A 425 -0.33 -21.74 -18.78
N LEU A 426 -0.84 -21.98 -17.56
CA LEU A 426 -0.54 -23.19 -16.79
C LEU A 426 -0.97 -24.44 -17.55
N TRP A 427 -2.19 -24.42 -18.10
CA TRP A 427 -2.77 -25.52 -18.88
C TRP A 427 -2.01 -25.81 -20.18
N GLN A 428 -1.59 -24.77 -20.90
CA GLN A 428 -0.89 -24.86 -22.18
C GLN A 428 0.58 -25.26 -22.00
N LEU A 429 1.30 -24.57 -21.10
CA LEU A 429 2.74 -24.79 -20.89
C LEU A 429 3.03 -26.06 -20.10
N ARG A 430 2.12 -26.45 -19.19
CA ARG A 430 2.30 -27.56 -18.24
C ARG A 430 3.68 -27.51 -17.56
N PRO A 431 4.01 -26.39 -16.88
CA PRO A 431 5.30 -26.19 -16.24
C PRO A 431 5.55 -27.26 -15.18
N SER A 432 6.78 -27.78 -15.11
CA SER A 432 7.19 -28.80 -14.15
C SER A 432 8.71 -28.86 -14.04
N LEU A 433 9.23 -29.58 -13.03
CA LEU A 433 10.66 -29.84 -12.88
C LEU A 433 11.29 -30.56 -14.09
N GLN A 434 10.49 -31.29 -14.88
CA GLN A 434 10.93 -31.94 -16.11
C GLN A 434 10.92 -31.00 -17.32
N ARG A 435 10.16 -29.89 -17.24
CA ARG A 435 10.01 -28.89 -18.30
C ARG A 435 10.42 -27.51 -17.78
N LEU A 436 11.70 -27.37 -17.44
CA LEU A 436 12.25 -26.14 -16.84
C LEU A 436 12.03 -24.91 -17.71
N TRP A 437 12.14 -25.05 -19.05
CA TRP A 437 11.84 -23.94 -19.96
C TRP A 437 10.39 -23.47 -19.83
N ALA A 438 9.43 -24.39 -19.75
CA ALA A 438 8.02 -24.07 -19.62
C ALA A 438 7.73 -23.43 -18.26
N TYR A 439 8.40 -23.88 -17.21
CA TYR A 439 8.36 -23.29 -15.88
C TYR A 439 8.87 -21.85 -15.88
N ARG A 440 10.01 -21.58 -16.53
CA ARG A 440 10.59 -20.24 -16.66
C ARG A 440 9.74 -19.30 -17.52
N VAL A 441 9.21 -19.80 -18.64
CA VAL A 441 8.29 -19.04 -19.49
C VAL A 441 7.01 -18.69 -18.74
N PHE A 442 6.44 -19.64 -17.99
CA PHE A 442 5.31 -19.38 -17.11
C PHE A 442 5.65 -18.32 -16.06
N ALA A 443 6.79 -18.46 -15.38
CA ALA A 443 7.25 -17.53 -14.35
C ALA A 443 7.45 -16.10 -14.87
N PHE A 444 7.89 -15.93 -16.12
CA PHE A 444 7.99 -14.62 -16.78
C PHE A 444 6.62 -14.08 -17.23
N THR A 445 5.82 -14.92 -17.88
CA THR A 445 4.62 -14.46 -18.61
C THR A 445 3.42 -14.23 -17.69
N ALA A 446 3.29 -15.00 -16.60
CA ALA A 446 2.18 -14.87 -15.67
C ALA A 446 2.09 -13.49 -14.97
N PRO A 447 3.15 -12.97 -14.32
CA PRO A 447 3.10 -11.64 -13.70
C PRO A 447 3.02 -10.53 -14.76
N LEU A 448 3.67 -10.70 -15.91
CA LEU A 448 3.56 -9.76 -17.03
C LEU A 448 2.10 -9.63 -17.48
N ALA A 449 1.38 -10.74 -17.65
CA ALA A 449 -0.02 -10.69 -18.04
C ALA A 449 -0.92 -10.09 -16.95
N LEU A 450 -0.67 -10.46 -15.69
CA LEU A 450 -1.39 -9.90 -14.53
C LEU A 450 -1.29 -8.37 -14.51
N TYR A 451 -0.08 -7.84 -14.59
CA TYR A 451 0.12 -6.39 -14.58
C TYR A 451 -0.28 -5.73 -15.90
N GLY A 452 -0.25 -6.45 -17.02
CA GLY A 452 -0.80 -5.97 -18.29
C GLY A 452 -2.30 -5.70 -18.21
N VAL A 453 -3.04 -6.63 -17.58
CA VAL A 453 -4.47 -6.47 -17.29
C VAL A 453 -4.70 -5.28 -16.33
N TYR A 454 -3.86 -5.13 -15.30
CA TYR A 454 -3.92 -3.99 -14.38
C TYR A 454 -3.72 -2.65 -15.09
N PHE A 455 -2.66 -2.49 -15.89
CA PHE A 455 -2.41 -1.25 -16.63
C PHE A 455 -3.52 -0.96 -17.63
N ALA A 456 -4.02 -1.97 -18.34
CA ALA A 456 -5.17 -1.80 -19.24
C ALA A 456 -6.41 -1.28 -18.49
N MET A 457 -6.67 -1.81 -17.29
CA MET A 457 -7.78 -1.33 -16.46
C MET A 457 -7.59 0.10 -15.97
N LEU A 458 -6.40 0.41 -15.46
CA LEU A 458 -6.09 1.78 -15.05
C LEU A 458 -6.28 2.75 -16.20
N GLN A 459 -5.81 2.40 -17.40
CA GLN A 459 -5.97 3.24 -18.58
C GLN A 459 -7.45 3.48 -18.94
N LEU A 460 -8.32 2.48 -18.74
CA LEU A 460 -9.76 2.58 -19.01
C LEU A 460 -10.55 3.30 -17.91
N SER A 461 -10.04 3.32 -16.67
CA SER A 461 -10.78 3.84 -15.51
C SER A 461 -10.25 5.19 -15.00
N LYS A 462 -8.97 5.25 -14.63
CA LYS A 462 -8.35 6.40 -13.93
C LYS A 462 -7.31 7.15 -14.78
N GLY A 463 -6.85 6.54 -15.86
CA GLY A 463 -5.68 6.96 -16.62
C GLY A 463 -4.37 6.54 -15.95
N ILE A 464 -3.28 6.54 -16.72
CA ILE A 464 -1.92 6.25 -16.24
C ILE A 464 -1.15 7.56 -16.17
N SER A 465 -0.68 7.96 -14.97
CA SER A 465 0.10 9.21 -14.80
C SER A 465 1.58 9.07 -15.17
N TRP A 466 2.03 7.82 -15.34
CA TRP A 466 3.39 7.42 -15.68
C TRP A 466 3.68 7.60 -17.18
N THR A 467 4.93 7.91 -17.51
CA THR A 467 5.39 7.95 -18.91
C THR A 467 5.32 6.56 -19.54
N VAL A 468 5.26 6.52 -20.88
CA VAL A 468 5.25 5.24 -21.62
C VAL A 468 6.45 4.37 -21.29
N HIS A 469 7.63 4.97 -21.12
CA HIS A 469 8.85 4.26 -20.73
C HIS A 469 8.71 3.58 -19.36
N LEU A 470 8.10 4.28 -18.40
CA LEU A 470 8.01 3.78 -17.03
C LEU A 470 7.00 2.62 -16.90
N TRP A 471 5.78 2.76 -17.42
CA TRP A 471 4.78 1.71 -17.26
C TRP A 471 5.04 0.48 -18.15
N THR A 472 5.56 0.68 -19.37
CA THR A 472 5.98 -0.47 -20.22
C THR A 472 7.23 -1.15 -19.67
N GLY A 473 8.17 -0.39 -19.10
CA GLY A 473 9.34 -0.94 -18.39
C GLY A 473 8.96 -1.73 -17.14
N ALA A 474 8.03 -1.19 -16.33
CA ALA A 474 7.49 -1.88 -15.15
C ALA A 474 6.89 -3.26 -15.53
N LEU A 475 6.12 -3.30 -16.60
CA LEU A 475 5.50 -4.50 -17.12
C LEU A 475 6.53 -5.58 -17.45
N VAL A 476 7.61 -5.23 -18.15
CA VAL A 476 8.72 -6.15 -18.45
C VAL A 476 9.44 -6.59 -17.18
N LEU A 477 9.69 -5.66 -16.24
CA LEU A 477 10.35 -5.97 -14.97
C LEU A 477 9.56 -6.97 -14.13
N THR A 478 8.22 -6.93 -14.14
CA THR A 478 7.41 -7.95 -13.46
C THR A 478 7.71 -9.37 -13.96
N GLY A 479 7.90 -9.51 -15.27
CA GLY A 479 8.31 -10.77 -15.89
C GLY A 479 9.73 -11.16 -15.51
N VAL A 480 10.67 -10.21 -15.49
CA VAL A 480 12.06 -10.46 -15.07
C VAL A 480 12.12 -10.95 -13.62
N VAL A 481 11.39 -10.33 -12.70
CA VAL A 481 11.34 -10.76 -11.29
C VAL A 481 10.80 -12.19 -11.20
N GLY A 482 9.69 -12.50 -11.87
CA GLY A 482 9.15 -13.85 -11.90
C GLY A 482 10.14 -14.87 -12.48
N PHE A 483 10.84 -14.52 -13.56
CA PHE A 483 11.90 -15.35 -14.13
C PHE A 483 13.06 -15.58 -13.16
N LEU A 484 13.54 -14.55 -12.45
CA LEU A 484 14.61 -14.69 -11.47
C LEU A 484 14.18 -15.57 -10.27
N LEU A 485 12.94 -15.40 -9.78
CA LEU A 485 12.38 -16.26 -8.74
C LEU A 485 12.29 -17.72 -9.15
N SER A 486 12.14 -18.01 -10.45
CA SER A 486 12.16 -19.40 -10.91
C SER A 486 13.51 -20.08 -10.60
N TYR A 487 14.63 -19.35 -10.54
CA TYR A 487 15.92 -19.94 -10.16
C TYR A 487 15.98 -20.23 -8.66
N THR A 488 15.46 -19.35 -7.81
CA THR A 488 15.47 -19.57 -6.36
C THR A 488 14.53 -20.71 -5.94
N VAL A 489 13.43 -20.90 -6.67
CA VAL A 489 12.43 -21.94 -6.39
C VAL A 489 12.79 -23.29 -7.02
N LEU A 490 13.64 -23.35 -8.04
CA LEU A 490 14.00 -24.62 -8.71
C LEU A 490 15.23 -25.30 -8.11
N HIS A 491 16.09 -24.55 -7.42
CA HIS A 491 17.17 -25.10 -6.59
C HIS A 491 16.64 -25.51 -5.21
#